data_AF-A0A9E3DIG1-F1
#
_entry.id   AF-A0A9E3DIG1-F1
#
_cell.length_a   1.000
_cell.length_b   1.000
_cell.length_c   1.000
_cell.angle_alpha   90.00
_cell.angle_beta   90.00
_cell.angle_gamma   90.00
#
_symmetry.space_group_name_H-M   'P 1'
#
loop_
_entity.id
_entity.type
_entity.pdbx_description
1 polymer ?
#
loop_
_entity_poly.entity_id
_entity_poly.type
_entity_poly.pdbx_seq_one_letter_code
_entity_poly.pdbx_strand_id
1 'polypeptide(L)'
;TTSYTTRFPEYVSVRTGIPEAVGYWLLRRFHNAGETTMVATDSLREELKGRGFSKLGAWTRGVDTKLFNPDEPAELDFPRPIFATVGRVAIEKNLEAFLSLDLPGTKVVIGDGPQRAVLARRFPDSKFLGEKTGKDLTSHIAAADVFVFPSLTDTFGVVQLEALACGTPVAAFPVTGPLDVISDHPIGALDQDLRAAALRALTMSRETCRAFALKHSWEQCARQFIGHLAVFKPSFVSRQRPLLAGSSPARG
;
A
#
# COMPACT_ATOMS: atom_id res chain seq x y z
N THR A 1 1.36 4.31 -21.88
CA THR A 1 1.13 3.60 -20.60
C THR A 1 0.31 4.48 -19.67
N THR A 2 -0.57 3.91 -18.85
CA THR A 2 -1.39 4.60 -17.83
C THR A 2 -1.33 3.85 -16.50
N SER A 3 -1.78 4.45 -15.39
CA SER A 3 -1.92 3.77 -14.10
C SER A 3 -3.30 4.03 -13.48
N TYR A 4 -3.86 3.03 -12.83
CA TYR A 4 -5.12 3.13 -12.09
C TYR A 4 -4.83 3.14 -10.60
N THR A 5 -4.87 4.32 -9.98
CA THR A 5 -4.50 4.52 -8.57
C THR A 5 -5.63 5.04 -7.69
N THR A 6 -6.69 5.58 -8.29
CA THR A 6 -7.82 6.17 -7.58
C THR A 6 -9.12 5.58 -8.10
N ARG A 7 -9.97 5.14 -7.17
CA ARG A 7 -11.37 4.73 -7.39
C ARG A 7 -12.26 5.94 -7.69
N PHE A 8 -11.96 6.60 -8.80
CA PHE A 8 -12.62 7.83 -9.21
C PHE A 8 -14.12 7.64 -9.48
N PRO A 9 -14.59 6.52 -10.09
CA PRO A 9 -16.02 6.30 -10.30
C PRO A 9 -16.83 6.29 -9.00
N GLU A 10 -16.35 5.58 -7.98
CA GLU A 10 -16.98 5.50 -6.65
C GLU A 10 -17.01 6.87 -5.97
N TYR A 11 -15.88 7.58 -6.01
CA TYR A 11 -15.76 8.90 -5.39
C TYR A 11 -16.69 9.95 -6.01
N VAL A 12 -16.83 9.93 -7.33
CA VAL A 12 -17.77 10.80 -8.04
C VAL A 12 -19.21 10.39 -7.74
N SER A 13 -19.50 9.09 -7.72
CA SER A 13 -20.85 8.59 -7.47
C SER A 13 -21.39 9.03 -6.12
N VAL A 14 -20.60 8.86 -5.06
CA VAL A 14 -20.98 9.29 -3.70
C VAL A 14 -21.27 10.79 -3.60
N ARG A 15 -20.63 11.63 -4.41
CA ARG A 15 -20.74 13.09 -4.32
C ARG A 15 -21.75 13.72 -5.26
N THR A 16 -22.02 13.07 -6.38
CA THR A 16 -22.82 13.65 -7.46
C THR A 16 -24.05 12.82 -7.80
N GLY A 17 -24.14 11.58 -7.29
CA GLY A 17 -25.18 10.63 -7.65
C GLY A 17 -25.02 10.01 -9.04
N ILE A 18 -23.98 10.37 -9.80
CA ILE A 18 -23.70 9.76 -11.10
C ILE A 18 -23.40 8.27 -10.89
N PRO A 19 -24.06 7.35 -11.63
CA PRO A 19 -23.79 5.92 -11.49
C PRO A 19 -22.33 5.58 -11.79
N GLU A 20 -21.71 4.75 -10.94
CA GLU A 20 -20.30 4.32 -11.11
C GLU A 20 -20.05 3.74 -12.51
N ALA A 21 -21.04 3.06 -13.10
CA ALA A 21 -20.95 2.47 -14.44
C ALA A 21 -20.52 3.48 -15.52
N VAL A 22 -20.94 4.75 -15.39
CA VAL A 22 -20.54 5.83 -16.32
C VAL A 22 -19.06 6.16 -16.15
N GLY A 23 -18.61 6.31 -14.91
CA GLY A 23 -17.20 6.55 -14.59
C GLY A 23 -16.30 5.40 -15.05
N TYR A 24 -16.72 4.16 -14.79
CA TYR A 24 -16.02 2.97 -15.22
C TYR A 24 -15.98 2.82 -16.74
N TRP A 25 -17.07 3.15 -17.46
CA TRP A 25 -17.08 3.16 -18.92
C TRP A 25 -16.04 4.16 -19.48
N LEU A 26 -16.00 5.38 -18.94
CA LEU A 26 -15.08 6.43 -19.36
C LEU A 26 -13.63 6.02 -19.11
N LEU A 27 -13.34 5.58 -17.89
CA LEU A 27 -11.99 5.16 -17.51
C LEU A 27 -11.53 3.95 -18.30
N ARG A 28 -12.40 2.94 -18.52
CA ARG A 28 -12.08 1.79 -19.37
C ARG A 28 -11.67 2.22 -20.77
N ARG A 29 -12.41 3.14 -21.39
CA ARG A 29 -12.08 3.66 -22.73
C ARG A 29 -10.72 4.36 -22.73
N PHE A 30 -10.44 5.17 -21.72
CA PHE A 30 -9.16 5.87 -21.56
C PHE A 30 -7.98 4.88 -21.36
N HIS A 31 -8.11 3.97 -20.41
CA HIS A 31 -7.06 3.03 -20.02
C HIS A 31 -6.76 2.00 -21.12
N ASN A 32 -7.79 1.42 -21.76
CA ASN A 32 -7.61 0.44 -22.84
C ASN A 32 -6.98 1.05 -24.12
N ALA A 33 -7.06 2.37 -24.29
CA ALA A 33 -6.37 3.08 -25.37
C ALA A 33 -4.84 3.13 -25.15
N GLY A 34 -4.38 2.95 -23.91
CA GLY A 34 -2.95 2.80 -23.60
C GLY A 34 -2.40 1.42 -23.97
N GLU A 35 -1.07 1.31 -24.00
CA GLU A 35 -0.37 0.03 -24.20
C GLU A 35 -0.40 -0.87 -22.96
N THR A 36 -0.42 -0.27 -21.78
CA THR A 36 -0.53 -0.98 -20.51
C THR A 36 -1.19 -0.06 -19.49
N THR A 37 -2.07 -0.63 -18.67
CA THR A 37 -2.64 0.01 -17.48
C THR A 37 -2.08 -0.67 -16.25
N MET A 38 -1.26 0.07 -15.52
CA MET A 38 -0.59 -0.40 -14.32
C MET A 38 -1.55 -0.38 -13.13
N VAL A 39 -1.61 -1.50 -12.41
CA VAL A 39 -2.46 -1.71 -11.23
C VAL A 39 -1.62 -2.18 -10.05
N ALA A 40 -1.97 -1.72 -8.86
CA ALA A 40 -1.14 -1.91 -7.67
C ALA A 40 -1.23 -3.33 -7.08
N THR A 41 -2.36 -4.02 -7.27
CA THR A 41 -2.70 -5.25 -6.54
C THR A 41 -3.46 -6.22 -7.45
N ASP A 42 -3.33 -7.53 -7.18
CA ASP A 42 -3.99 -8.55 -8.00
C ASP A 42 -5.52 -8.53 -7.83
N SER A 43 -6.03 -8.17 -6.65
CA SER A 43 -7.46 -7.97 -6.42
C SER A 43 -8.03 -6.88 -7.34
N LEU A 44 -7.35 -5.73 -7.42
CA LEU A 44 -7.74 -4.65 -8.32
C LEU A 44 -7.62 -5.06 -9.79
N ARG A 45 -6.60 -5.87 -10.11
CA ARG A 45 -6.41 -6.41 -11.46
C ARG A 45 -7.61 -7.26 -11.88
N GLU A 46 -8.01 -8.22 -11.07
CA GLU A 46 -9.13 -9.11 -11.39
C GLU A 46 -10.47 -8.36 -11.39
N GLU A 47 -10.66 -7.38 -10.50
CA GLU A 47 -11.84 -6.50 -10.54
C GLU A 47 -11.92 -5.72 -11.85
N LEU A 48 -10.86 -5.01 -12.23
CA LEU A 48 -10.84 -4.20 -13.45
C LEU A 48 -10.97 -5.08 -14.71
N LYS A 49 -10.36 -6.27 -14.70
CA LYS A 49 -10.52 -7.27 -15.75
C LYS A 49 -11.99 -7.71 -15.87
N GLY A 50 -12.67 -7.98 -14.76
CA GLY A 50 -14.11 -8.27 -14.72
C GLY A 50 -14.97 -7.12 -15.26
N ARG A 51 -14.50 -5.87 -15.15
CA ARG A 51 -15.15 -4.67 -15.73
C ARG A 51 -14.76 -4.39 -17.20
N GLY A 52 -13.94 -5.25 -17.81
CA GLY A 52 -13.54 -5.15 -19.22
C GLY A 52 -12.32 -4.26 -19.48
N PHE A 53 -11.53 -3.92 -18.46
CA PHE A 53 -10.22 -3.35 -18.67
C PHE A 53 -9.28 -4.41 -19.23
N SER A 54 -8.45 -4.02 -20.19
CA SER A 54 -7.48 -4.90 -20.86
C SER A 54 -6.06 -4.35 -20.70
N LYS A 55 -5.05 -5.15 -21.06
CA LYS A 55 -3.63 -4.77 -20.98
C LYS A 55 -3.20 -4.36 -19.56
N LEU A 56 -3.67 -5.09 -18.55
CA LEU A 56 -3.35 -4.83 -17.14
C LEU A 56 -1.95 -5.37 -16.78
N GLY A 57 -1.09 -4.49 -16.29
CA GLY A 57 0.27 -4.79 -15.82
C GLY A 57 0.40 -4.55 -14.32
N ALA A 58 1.22 -5.35 -13.64
CA ALA A 58 1.45 -5.17 -12.21
C ALA A 58 2.46 -4.04 -11.97
N TRP A 59 2.08 -3.08 -11.14
CA TRP A 59 3.00 -2.08 -10.61
C TRP A 59 2.79 -1.98 -9.11
N THR A 60 3.39 -2.94 -8.42
CA THR A 60 3.29 -3.10 -6.98
C THR A 60 4.12 -2.04 -6.26
N ARG A 61 3.86 -1.82 -4.98
CA ARG A 61 4.62 -0.85 -4.18
C ARG A 61 5.96 -1.44 -3.77
N GLY A 62 6.93 -0.54 -3.58
CA GLY A 62 8.30 -0.85 -3.18
C GLY A 62 8.56 -0.51 -1.72
N VAL A 63 9.45 -1.24 -1.08
CA VAL A 63 10.06 -0.90 0.21
C VAL A 63 11.57 -0.76 0.07
N ASP A 64 12.19 0.12 0.85
CA ASP A 64 13.65 0.21 0.94
C ASP A 64 14.16 -0.92 1.84
N THR A 65 14.44 -2.07 1.24
CA THR A 65 14.91 -3.27 1.95
C THR A 65 16.32 -3.13 2.51
N LYS A 66 17.07 -2.07 2.16
CA LYS A 66 18.36 -1.78 2.76
C LYS A 66 18.16 -1.01 4.06
N LEU A 67 17.27 -0.02 4.06
CA LEU A 67 16.93 0.72 5.27
C LEU A 67 16.12 -0.12 6.25
N PHE A 68 15.11 -0.85 5.77
CA PHE A 68 14.28 -1.74 6.59
C PHE A 68 14.81 -3.16 6.48
N ASN A 69 15.43 -3.64 7.56
CA ASN A 69 16.08 -4.93 7.66
C ASN A 69 16.07 -5.42 9.13
N PRO A 70 16.25 -6.72 9.38
CA PRO A 70 16.23 -7.29 10.74
C PRO A 70 17.57 -7.19 11.50
N ASP A 71 18.60 -6.54 10.94
CA ASP A 71 19.99 -6.78 11.35
C ASP A 71 20.36 -6.10 12.69
N GLU A 72 19.77 -4.93 12.98
CA GLU A 72 20.08 -4.10 14.16
C GLU A 72 18.79 -3.82 14.97
N PRO A 73 18.14 -4.84 15.60
CA PRO A 73 16.95 -4.60 16.40
C PRO A 73 17.26 -3.79 17.66
N ALA A 74 16.36 -2.89 18.04
CA ALA A 74 16.48 -2.13 19.27
C ALA A 74 16.39 -3.05 20.51
N GLU A 75 17.20 -2.78 21.53
CA GLU A 75 17.06 -3.42 22.83
C GLU A 75 15.90 -2.77 23.59
N LEU A 76 14.75 -3.46 23.60
CA LEU A 76 13.56 -3.03 24.33
C LEU A 76 13.39 -3.91 25.56
N ASP A 77 13.64 -3.36 26.75
CA ASP A 77 13.43 -4.03 28.04
C ASP A 77 11.93 -4.02 28.41
N PHE A 78 11.13 -4.69 27.58
CA PHE A 78 9.69 -4.84 27.73
C PHE A 78 9.30 -6.31 27.82
N PRO A 79 8.27 -6.66 28.61
CA PRO A 79 7.72 -8.01 28.60
C PRO A 79 7.36 -8.48 27.19
N ARG A 80 7.91 -9.63 26.78
CA ARG A 80 7.58 -10.25 25.49
C ARG A 80 6.25 -11.02 25.58
N PRO A 81 5.56 -11.22 24.44
CA PRO A 81 5.85 -10.68 23.12
C PRO A 81 5.58 -9.18 22.98
N ILE A 82 6.30 -8.52 22.05
CA ILE A 82 6.12 -7.11 21.70
C ILE A 82 5.23 -7.01 20.46
N PHE A 83 4.03 -6.47 20.65
CA PHE A 83 3.13 -6.10 19.56
C PHE A 83 3.30 -4.61 19.27
N ALA A 84 3.68 -4.24 18.06
CA ALA A 84 3.96 -2.86 17.70
C ALA A 84 3.06 -2.35 16.57
N THR A 85 2.69 -1.08 16.62
CA THR A 85 2.10 -0.35 15.49
C THR A 85 2.91 0.91 15.21
N VAL A 86 3.00 1.29 13.94
CA VAL A 86 3.73 2.47 13.48
C VAL A 86 2.80 3.38 12.70
N GLY A 87 2.85 4.68 12.99
CA GLY A 87 2.24 5.71 12.18
C GLY A 87 1.60 6.83 13.00
N ARG A 88 0.91 7.73 12.30
CA ARG A 88 0.23 8.86 12.94
C ARG A 88 -0.80 8.39 13.97
N VAL A 89 -0.73 8.91 15.19
CA VAL A 89 -1.69 8.59 16.25
C VAL A 89 -2.96 9.42 16.07
N ALA A 90 -3.87 8.91 15.25
CA ALA A 90 -5.08 9.59 14.81
C ALA A 90 -6.28 8.63 14.63
N ILE A 91 -7.50 9.19 14.55
CA ILE A 91 -8.77 8.45 14.61
C ILE A 91 -8.84 7.39 13.50
N GLU A 92 -8.43 7.78 12.30
CA GLU A 92 -8.45 6.93 11.10
C GLU A 92 -7.54 5.69 11.20
N LYS A 93 -6.58 5.70 12.13
CA LYS A 93 -5.71 4.54 12.37
C LYS A 93 -6.33 3.51 13.29
N ASN A 94 -7.46 3.82 13.95
CA ASN A 94 -8.21 2.86 14.77
C ASN A 94 -7.35 2.18 15.86
N LEU A 95 -6.40 2.93 16.44
CA LEU A 95 -5.42 2.36 17.38
C LEU A 95 -6.07 1.83 18.67
N GLU A 96 -7.23 2.34 19.03
CA GLU A 96 -8.01 1.83 20.16
C GLU A 96 -8.35 0.35 20.00
N ALA A 97 -8.65 -0.11 18.78
CA ALA A 97 -8.93 -1.52 18.51
C ALA A 97 -7.72 -2.44 18.76
N PHE A 98 -6.50 -1.90 18.65
CA PHE A 98 -5.27 -2.61 19.03
C PHE A 98 -5.00 -2.50 20.54
N LEU A 99 -5.12 -1.29 21.09
CA LEU A 99 -4.77 -1.02 22.49
C LEU A 99 -5.74 -1.68 23.49
N SER A 100 -6.99 -1.94 23.09
CA SER A 100 -7.99 -2.62 23.91
C SER A 100 -7.83 -4.15 23.94
N LEU A 101 -6.98 -4.73 23.08
CA LEU A 101 -6.83 -6.19 23.02
C LEU A 101 -6.17 -6.73 24.28
N ASP A 102 -6.71 -7.82 24.80
CA ASP A 102 -6.07 -8.62 25.83
C ASP A 102 -4.99 -9.52 25.20
N LEU A 103 -3.78 -8.99 25.08
CA LEU A 103 -2.62 -9.66 24.50
C LEU A 103 -1.56 -9.92 25.58
N PRO A 104 -0.82 -11.03 25.51
CA PRO A 104 0.32 -11.24 26.39
C PRO A 104 1.44 -10.22 26.08
N GLY A 105 2.28 -9.91 27.06
CA GLY A 105 3.43 -9.03 26.84
C GLY A 105 3.06 -7.56 26.68
N THR A 106 3.66 -6.88 25.72
CA THR A 106 3.67 -5.41 25.63
C THR A 106 3.09 -4.91 24.32
N LYS A 107 2.18 -3.93 24.42
CA LYS A 107 1.66 -3.17 23.28
C LYS A 107 2.46 -1.87 23.12
N VAL A 108 3.02 -1.64 21.94
CA VAL A 108 3.91 -0.52 21.62
C VAL A 108 3.31 0.30 20.47
N VAL A 109 3.29 1.62 20.64
CA VAL A 109 2.88 2.59 19.62
C VAL A 109 4.09 3.47 19.28
N ILE A 110 4.49 3.45 18.02
CA ILE A 110 5.56 4.27 17.47
C ILE A 110 4.92 5.32 16.55
N GLY A 111 5.14 6.58 16.86
CA GLY A 111 4.54 7.71 16.17
C GLY A 111 3.96 8.74 17.14
N ASP A 112 3.56 9.87 16.58
CA ASP A 112 2.85 10.93 17.29
C ASP A 112 1.59 11.33 16.52
N GLY A 113 0.73 12.12 17.15
CA GLY A 113 -0.50 12.59 16.55
C GLY A 113 -1.50 13.14 17.55
N PRO A 114 -2.59 13.72 17.05
CA PRO A 114 -3.58 14.42 17.86
C PRO A 114 -4.20 13.56 18.97
N GLN A 115 -4.23 12.23 18.81
CA GLN A 115 -4.81 11.33 19.81
C GLN A 115 -3.81 10.79 20.84
N ARG A 116 -2.51 11.07 20.72
CA ARG A 116 -1.48 10.41 21.54
C ARG A 116 -1.72 10.61 23.03
N ALA A 117 -1.93 11.85 23.46
CA ALA A 117 -2.13 12.17 24.87
C ALA A 117 -3.41 11.58 25.48
N VAL A 118 -4.45 11.38 24.66
CA VAL A 118 -5.72 10.77 25.10
C VAL A 118 -5.56 9.25 25.21
N LEU A 119 -5.00 8.60 24.19
CA LEU A 119 -4.80 7.16 24.19
C LEU A 119 -3.78 6.70 25.24
N ALA A 120 -2.69 7.45 25.45
CA ALA A 120 -1.70 7.13 26.48
C ALA A 120 -2.29 7.20 27.90
N ARG A 121 -3.22 8.12 28.16
CA ARG A 121 -3.93 8.18 29.45
C ARG A 121 -4.93 7.05 29.62
N ARG A 122 -5.58 6.63 28.53
CA ARG A 122 -6.59 5.56 28.55
C ARG A 122 -5.97 4.16 28.63
N PHE A 123 -4.77 3.98 28.09
CA PHE A 123 -4.06 2.70 28.04
C PHE A 123 -2.67 2.82 28.68
N PRO A 124 -2.60 3.00 30.02
CA PRO A 124 -1.35 3.28 30.73
C PRO A 124 -0.32 2.14 30.66
N ASP A 125 -0.78 0.90 30.42
CA ASP A 125 0.09 -0.27 30.31
C ASP A 125 0.80 -0.35 28.94
N SER A 126 0.33 0.43 27.94
CA SER A 126 0.93 0.46 26.60
C SER A 126 2.07 1.46 26.52
N LYS A 127 3.09 1.18 25.70
CA LYS A 127 4.27 2.04 25.54
C LYS A 127 4.13 2.93 24.31
N PHE A 128 4.07 4.24 24.51
CA PHE A 128 4.10 5.23 23.44
C PHE A 128 5.52 5.77 23.30
N LEU A 129 6.22 5.41 22.22
CA LEU A 129 7.64 5.72 22.03
C LEU A 129 7.89 7.04 21.27
N GLY A 130 6.81 7.73 20.88
CA GLY A 130 6.89 8.94 20.07
C GLY A 130 7.30 8.65 18.63
N GLU A 131 7.50 9.71 17.85
CA GLU A 131 7.93 9.60 16.47
C GLU A 131 9.37 9.08 16.34
N LYS A 132 9.58 8.18 15.39
CA LYS A 132 10.86 7.55 15.07
C LYS A 132 11.06 7.61 13.57
N THR A 133 12.31 7.79 13.13
CA THR A 133 12.64 7.91 11.70
C THR A 133 13.93 7.16 11.37
N GLY A 134 14.12 6.84 10.08
CA GLY A 134 15.33 6.19 9.58
C GLY A 134 15.68 4.90 10.33
N LYS A 135 16.95 4.75 10.70
CA LYS A 135 17.44 3.57 11.42
C LYS A 135 16.76 3.35 12.78
N ASP A 136 16.43 4.44 13.49
CA ASP A 136 15.75 4.34 14.80
C ASP A 136 14.34 3.76 14.63
N LEU A 137 13.64 4.09 13.55
CA LEU A 137 12.36 3.45 13.23
C LEU A 137 12.56 1.97 12.89
N THR A 138 13.50 1.66 11.99
CA THR A 138 13.77 0.28 11.56
C THR A 138 14.10 -0.62 12.75
N SER A 139 15.00 -0.19 13.64
CA SER A 139 15.45 -1.00 14.78
C SER A 139 14.29 -1.35 15.71
N HIS A 140 13.37 -0.41 15.94
CA HIS A 140 12.17 -0.65 16.76
C HIS A 140 11.17 -1.59 16.08
N ILE A 141 10.98 -1.47 14.76
CA ILE A 141 10.12 -2.41 14.01
C ILE A 141 10.73 -3.82 14.03
N ALA A 142 12.04 -3.94 13.84
CA ALA A 142 12.77 -5.20 13.88
C ALA A 142 12.73 -5.86 15.27
N ALA A 143 12.71 -5.07 16.34
CA ALA A 143 12.61 -5.57 17.72
C ALA A 143 11.23 -6.17 18.06
N ALA A 144 10.18 -5.77 17.34
CA ALA A 144 8.82 -6.26 17.56
C ALA A 144 8.65 -7.73 17.14
N ASP A 145 7.79 -8.46 17.85
CA ASP A 145 7.43 -9.83 17.54
C ASP A 145 6.29 -9.89 16.50
N VAL A 146 5.36 -8.94 16.56
CA VAL A 146 4.27 -8.78 15.59
C VAL A 146 4.02 -7.30 15.33
N PHE A 147 3.83 -6.95 14.07
CA PHE A 147 3.33 -5.65 13.67
C PHE A 147 1.80 -5.71 13.55
N VAL A 148 1.09 -4.97 14.40
CA VAL A 148 -0.38 -4.93 14.37
C VAL A 148 -0.82 -3.71 13.57
N PHE A 149 -1.64 -3.94 12.54
CA PHE A 149 -2.19 -2.94 11.65
C PHE A 149 -3.71 -2.83 11.82
N PRO A 150 -4.20 -2.00 12.76
CA PRO A 150 -5.63 -1.93 13.10
C PRO A 150 -6.45 -1.02 12.17
N SER A 151 -5.82 -0.30 11.23
CA SER A 151 -6.52 0.64 10.36
C SER A 151 -7.46 -0.08 9.38
N LEU A 152 -8.67 0.45 9.25
CA LEU A 152 -9.71 -0.10 8.36
C LEU A 152 -9.75 0.57 6.98
N THR A 153 -9.07 1.70 6.83
CA THR A 153 -9.20 2.60 5.67
C THR A 153 -7.91 2.81 4.89
N ASP A 154 -6.78 2.35 5.42
CA ASP A 154 -5.48 2.51 4.76
C ASP A 154 -5.31 1.48 3.64
N THR A 155 -5.16 1.98 2.42
CA THR A 155 -5.16 1.20 1.17
C THR A 155 -3.76 0.98 0.59
N PHE A 156 -2.72 1.58 1.19
CA PHE A 156 -1.39 1.59 0.59
C PHE A 156 -0.48 0.51 1.16
N GLY A 157 -0.65 0.14 2.43
CA GLY A 157 0.04 -1.00 3.05
C GLY A 157 1.57 -0.89 3.07
N VAL A 158 2.15 0.28 2.79
CA VAL A 158 3.62 0.46 2.72
C VAL A 158 4.28 0.11 4.05
N VAL A 159 3.69 0.54 5.17
CA VAL A 159 4.19 0.22 6.52
C VAL A 159 4.13 -1.29 6.83
N GLN A 160 3.22 -2.03 6.18
CA GLN A 160 3.20 -3.50 6.30
C GLN A 160 4.41 -4.10 5.59
N LEU A 161 4.77 -3.60 4.39
CA LEU A 161 5.98 -4.02 3.69
C LEU A 161 7.25 -3.65 4.47
N GLU A 162 7.28 -2.52 5.16
CA GLU A 162 8.37 -2.11 6.06
C GLU A 162 8.54 -3.09 7.24
N ALA A 163 7.43 -3.47 7.89
CA ALA A 163 7.43 -4.49 8.94
C ALA A 163 7.94 -5.85 8.43
N LEU A 164 7.41 -6.32 7.29
CA LEU A 164 7.83 -7.56 6.65
C LEU A 164 9.31 -7.51 6.24
N ALA A 165 9.80 -6.36 5.77
CA ALA A 165 11.21 -6.15 5.46
C ALA A 165 12.09 -6.24 6.70
N CYS A 166 11.60 -5.89 7.89
CA CYS A 166 12.29 -6.11 9.16
C CYS A 166 12.13 -7.55 9.71
N GLY A 167 11.52 -8.45 8.93
CA GLY A 167 11.20 -9.81 9.34
C GLY A 167 10.06 -9.89 10.37
N THR A 168 9.29 -8.81 10.56
CA THR A 168 8.22 -8.75 11.56
C THR A 168 6.88 -9.12 10.90
N PRO A 169 6.22 -10.22 11.31
CA PRO A 169 4.95 -10.65 10.74
C PRO A 169 3.82 -9.67 11.06
N VAL A 170 2.82 -9.60 10.19
CA VAL A 170 1.74 -8.61 10.27
C VAL A 170 0.43 -9.24 10.75
N ALA A 171 -0.27 -8.58 11.66
CA ALA A 171 -1.64 -8.90 12.05
C ALA A 171 -2.58 -7.75 11.71
N ALA A 172 -3.67 -8.02 10.99
CA ALA A 172 -4.57 -6.96 10.52
C ALA A 172 -6.02 -7.44 10.32
N PHE A 173 -6.92 -6.49 10.14
CA PHE A 173 -8.27 -6.77 9.64
C PHE A 173 -8.25 -7.14 8.15
N PRO A 174 -9.17 -8.01 7.67
CA PRO A 174 -9.27 -8.41 6.26
C PRO A 174 -9.96 -7.31 5.43
N VAL A 175 -9.33 -6.14 5.34
CA VAL A 175 -9.75 -5.01 4.50
C VAL A 175 -8.80 -4.85 3.32
N THR A 176 -9.15 -4.02 2.34
CA THR A 176 -8.44 -3.92 1.05
C THR A 176 -6.92 -3.83 1.18
N GLY A 177 -6.39 -2.95 2.03
CA GLY A 177 -4.94 -2.76 2.19
C GLY A 177 -4.20 -4.04 2.64
N PRO A 178 -4.51 -4.61 3.82
CA PRO A 178 -3.92 -5.86 4.27
C PRO A 178 -4.23 -7.09 3.39
N LEU A 179 -5.42 -7.19 2.79
CA LEU A 179 -5.75 -8.27 1.85
C LEU A 179 -4.80 -8.26 0.65
N ASP A 180 -4.47 -7.08 0.15
CA ASP A 180 -3.60 -6.92 -1.02
C ASP A 180 -2.12 -7.18 -0.72
N VAL A 181 -1.69 -7.19 0.55
CA VAL A 181 -0.29 -7.44 0.96
C VAL A 181 -0.12 -8.86 1.50
N ILE A 182 -0.97 -9.25 2.45
CA ILE A 182 -0.87 -10.53 3.16
C ILE A 182 -1.54 -11.63 2.35
N SER A 183 -2.77 -11.41 1.87
CA SER A 183 -3.55 -12.41 1.15
C SER A 183 -3.48 -13.78 1.87
N ASP A 184 -3.08 -14.84 1.15
CA ASP A 184 -2.83 -16.19 1.69
C ASP A 184 -1.35 -16.48 1.99
N HIS A 185 -0.48 -15.46 1.99
CA HIS A 185 0.94 -15.64 2.25
C HIS A 185 1.21 -15.91 3.74
N PRO A 186 2.14 -16.83 4.09
CA PRO A 186 2.51 -17.15 5.47
C PRO A 186 3.45 -16.10 6.10
N ILE A 187 3.06 -14.84 6.02
CA ILE A 187 3.82 -13.64 6.44
C ILE A 187 3.07 -12.79 7.46
N GLY A 188 1.88 -13.26 7.86
CA GLY A 188 0.97 -12.54 8.72
C GLY A 188 -0.34 -13.30 8.87
N ALA A 189 -1.30 -12.66 9.52
CA ALA A 189 -2.65 -13.18 9.69
C ALA A 189 -3.69 -12.07 9.55
N LEU A 190 -4.77 -12.40 8.85
CA LEU A 190 -5.96 -11.55 8.71
C LEU A 190 -7.11 -12.17 9.51
N ASP A 191 -7.85 -11.35 10.26
CA ASP A 191 -9.04 -11.79 10.98
C ASP A 191 -9.96 -10.61 11.34
N GLN A 192 -11.26 -10.87 11.47
CA GLN A 192 -12.19 -9.91 12.06
C GLN A 192 -11.95 -9.76 13.57
N ASP A 193 -11.45 -10.82 14.23
CA ASP A 193 -10.88 -10.74 15.58
C ASP A 193 -9.38 -10.42 15.52
N LEU A 194 -9.04 -9.14 15.67
CA LEU A 194 -7.66 -8.68 15.61
C LEU A 194 -6.74 -9.36 16.65
N ARG A 195 -7.30 -9.82 17.79
CA ARG A 195 -6.53 -10.59 18.79
C ARG A 195 -6.13 -11.95 18.22
N ALA A 196 -7.06 -12.65 17.58
CA ALA A 196 -6.79 -13.93 16.94
C ALA A 196 -5.73 -13.78 15.83
N ALA A 197 -5.83 -12.71 15.02
CA ALA A 197 -4.79 -12.39 14.03
C ALA A 197 -3.42 -12.16 14.69
N ALA A 198 -3.35 -11.35 15.74
CA ALA A 198 -2.10 -11.05 16.45
C ALA A 198 -1.43 -12.31 17.03
N LEU A 199 -2.21 -13.19 17.65
CA LEU A 199 -1.70 -14.44 18.21
C LEU A 199 -1.25 -15.44 17.14
N ARG A 200 -1.95 -15.52 16.00
CA ARG A 200 -1.51 -16.36 14.87
C ARG A 200 -0.26 -15.79 14.18
N ALA A 201 -0.13 -14.48 14.09
CA ALA A 201 1.05 -13.86 13.49
C ALA A 201 2.35 -14.22 14.25
N LEU A 202 2.29 -14.48 15.57
CA LEU A 202 3.44 -14.95 16.37
C LEU A 202 4.03 -16.28 15.86
N THR A 203 3.25 -17.10 15.15
CA THR A 203 3.73 -18.40 14.65
C THR A 203 4.36 -18.30 13.26
N MET A 204 4.44 -17.11 12.68
CA MET A 204 4.95 -16.90 11.32
C MET A 204 6.48 -16.75 11.31
N SER A 205 7.12 -17.29 10.28
CA SER A 205 8.58 -17.22 10.12
C SER A 205 9.01 -15.81 9.74
N ARG A 206 9.96 -15.27 10.50
CA ARG A 206 10.57 -13.96 10.23
C ARG A 206 11.35 -13.96 8.91
N GLU A 207 12.01 -15.07 8.60
CA GLU A 207 12.74 -15.29 7.35
C GLU A 207 11.78 -15.28 6.15
N THR A 208 10.60 -15.88 6.31
CA THR A 208 9.56 -15.89 5.27
C THR A 208 9.01 -14.49 5.02
N CYS A 209 8.78 -13.71 6.09
CA CYS A 209 8.39 -12.30 5.99
C CYS A 209 9.45 -11.48 5.22
N ARG A 210 10.73 -11.64 5.59
CA ARG A 210 11.85 -10.96 4.93
C ARG A 210 11.94 -11.36 3.45
N ALA A 211 11.86 -12.65 3.14
CA ALA A 211 11.94 -13.16 1.78
C ALA A 211 10.80 -12.66 0.89
N PHE A 212 9.61 -12.46 1.45
CA PHE A 212 8.50 -11.81 0.76
C PHE A 212 8.84 -10.35 0.45
N ALA A 213 9.23 -9.55 1.45
CA ALA A 213 9.54 -8.14 1.26
C ALA A 213 10.68 -7.88 0.27
N LEU A 214 11.68 -8.75 0.19
CA LEU A 214 12.77 -8.66 -0.80
C LEU A 214 12.28 -8.74 -2.25
N LYS A 215 11.12 -9.37 -2.52
CA LYS A 215 10.48 -9.39 -3.84
C LYS A 215 9.74 -8.08 -4.17
N HIS A 216 9.53 -7.23 -3.17
CA HIS A 216 8.82 -5.94 -3.27
C HIS A 216 9.77 -4.77 -2.99
N SER A 217 11.04 -4.86 -3.39
CA SER A 217 11.99 -3.75 -3.24
C SER A 217 11.64 -2.56 -4.15
N TRP A 218 12.09 -1.36 -3.80
CA TRP A 218 12.00 -0.19 -4.69
C TRP A 218 12.61 -0.44 -6.07
N GLU A 219 13.71 -1.19 -6.14
CA GLU A 219 14.33 -1.56 -7.40
C GLU A 219 13.42 -2.44 -8.25
N GLN A 220 12.73 -3.42 -7.63
CA GLN A 220 11.78 -4.27 -8.35
C GLN A 220 10.54 -3.49 -8.80
N CYS A 221 10.02 -2.59 -7.97
CA CYS A 221 8.95 -1.66 -8.34
C CYS A 221 9.36 -0.78 -9.53
N ALA A 222 10.57 -0.22 -9.52
CA ALA A 222 11.10 0.57 -10.62
C ALA A 222 11.26 -0.26 -11.91
N ARG A 223 11.73 -1.51 -11.81
CA ARG A 223 11.81 -2.44 -12.95
C ARG A 223 10.43 -2.77 -13.53
N GLN A 224 9.42 -3.01 -12.68
CA GLN A 224 8.04 -3.21 -13.13
C GLN A 224 7.53 -1.98 -13.90
N PHE A 225 7.71 -0.79 -13.34
CA PHE A 225 7.33 0.46 -13.99
C PHE A 225 7.99 0.60 -15.36
N ILE A 226 9.32 0.48 -15.43
CA ILE A 226 10.10 0.60 -16.67
C ILE A 226 9.67 -0.47 -17.69
N GLY A 227 9.46 -1.72 -17.25
CA GLY A 227 9.00 -2.82 -18.10
C GLY A 227 7.61 -2.61 -18.71
N HIS A 228 6.78 -1.76 -18.09
CA HIS A 228 5.46 -1.38 -18.60
C HIS A 228 5.47 -0.07 -19.40
N LEU A 229 6.59 0.64 -19.50
CA LEU A 229 6.71 1.81 -20.36
C LEU A 229 6.72 1.38 -21.83
N ALA A 230 5.78 1.92 -22.59
CA ALA A 230 5.82 1.80 -24.03
C ALA A 230 6.81 2.81 -24.61
N VAL A 231 7.67 2.34 -25.52
CA VAL A 231 8.53 3.23 -26.31
C VAL A 231 7.63 4.14 -27.15
N PHE A 232 7.73 5.44 -26.92
CA PHE A 232 7.09 6.42 -27.79
C PHE A 232 7.79 6.36 -29.15
N LYS A 233 7.09 5.81 -30.16
CA LYS A 233 7.49 5.92 -31.57
C LYS A 233 6.74 7.12 -32.14
N PRO A 234 7.38 8.30 -32.31
CA PRO A 234 6.71 9.40 -32.97
C PRO A 234 6.37 8.95 -34.39
N SER A 235 5.09 8.75 -34.67
CA SER A 235 4.61 8.72 -36.04
C SER A 235 4.75 10.13 -36.57
N PHE A 236 5.82 10.40 -37.33
CA PHE A 236 5.89 11.57 -38.19
C PHE A 236 4.82 11.42 -39.28
N VAL A 237 3.57 11.70 -38.93
CA VAL A 237 2.58 12.04 -39.95
C VAL A 237 2.94 13.46 -40.35
N SER A 238 3.69 13.59 -41.44
CA SER A 238 3.73 14.83 -42.19
C SER A 238 2.27 15.19 -42.49
N ARG A 239 1.70 16.16 -41.76
CA ARG A 239 0.51 16.84 -42.21
C ARG A 239 0.93 17.54 -43.50
N GLN A 240 0.71 16.92 -44.65
CA GLN A 240 0.72 17.64 -45.91
C GLN A 240 -0.31 18.76 -45.75
N ARG A 241 0.18 19.99 -45.59
CA ARG A 241 -0.65 21.18 -45.72
C ARG A 241 -1.28 21.11 -47.13
N PRO A 242 -2.59 21.33 -47.28
CA PRO A 242 -3.15 21.49 -48.61
C PRO A 242 -2.40 22.63 -49.29
N LEU A 243 -1.77 22.35 -50.43
CA LEU A 243 -1.26 23.40 -51.31
C LEU A 243 -2.47 24.24 -51.71
N LEU A 244 -2.57 25.45 -51.17
CA LEU A 244 -3.47 26.46 -51.68
C LEU A 244 -3.09 26.66 -53.15
N ALA A 245 -3.95 26.20 -54.05
CA ALA A 245 -3.82 26.45 -55.48
C ALA A 245 -3.82 27.97 -55.69
N GLY A 246 -2.64 28.51 -56.03
CA GLY A 246 -2.49 29.91 -56.37
C GLY A 246 -3.39 30.24 -57.55
N SER A 247 -4.32 31.16 -57.32
CA SER A 247 -5.11 31.82 -58.35
C SER A 247 -4.18 32.45 -59.40
N SER A 248 -4.36 32.03 -60.65
CA SER A 248 -3.74 32.65 -61.82
C SER A 248 -4.11 34.14 -61.90
N PRO A 249 -3.18 35.07 -62.18
CA PRO A 249 -3.55 36.43 -62.51
C PRO A 249 -4.18 36.44 -63.91
N ALA A 250 -5.41 36.98 -63.98
CA ALA A 250 -6.07 37.28 -65.24
C ALA A 250 -5.31 38.40 -65.97
N ARG A 251 -5.11 38.21 -67.27
CA ARG A 251 -4.71 39.26 -68.21
C ARG A 251 -5.93 40.17 -68.45
N GLY A 252 -5.71 41.48 -68.48
CA GLY A 252 -6.70 42.50 -68.82
C GLY A 252 -6.28 43.85 -68.29
#